data_AF-A0A6B3MMV6-F1
#
_entry.id   AF-A0A6B3MMV6-F1
#
_cell.length_a   1.000
_cell.length_b   1.000
_cell.length_c   1.000
_cell.angle_alpha   90.00
_cell.angle_beta   90.00
_cell.angle_gamma   90.00
#
_symmetry.space_group_name_H-M   'P 1'
#
loop_
_entity.id
_entity.type
_entity.pdbx_description
1 polymer ?
#
loop_
_entity_poly.entity_id
_entity_poly.type
_entity_poly.pdbx_seq_one_letter_code
_entity_poly.pdbx_strand_id
1 'polypeptide(L)'
;MVLADTAFCSVEFWRGIRKLRYHAVVGVRRDRKLVDGRQLSSLYKRGQQVRLEGKPKVVSISWFYLKRDGKWKKRFVLSTLPMKASTINWWGKRRWPIEGW
;
A
#
# COMPACT_ATOMS: atom_id res chain seq x y z
N MET A 1 -11.41 4.40 -8.77
CA MET A 1 -10.29 3.89 -7.93
C MET A 1 -9.03 4.60 -8.36
N VAL A 2 -8.23 5.08 -7.41
CA VAL A 2 -7.03 5.88 -7.62
C VAL A 2 -5.80 5.00 -7.37
N LEU A 3 -4.86 5.00 -8.31
CA LEU A 3 -3.57 4.34 -8.16
C LEU A 3 -2.53 5.42 -7.89
N ALA A 4 -1.85 5.39 -6.75
CA ALA A 4 -0.93 6.45 -6.36
C ALA A 4 0.40 5.92 -5.85
N ASP A 5 1.48 6.65 -6.13
CA ASP A 5 2.81 6.29 -5.66
C ASP A 5 2.99 6.49 -4.15
N THR A 6 4.04 5.90 -3.61
CA THR A 6 4.50 5.99 -2.23
C THR A 6 4.66 7.44 -1.75
N ALA A 7 4.96 8.39 -2.64
CA ALA A 7 4.97 9.83 -2.34
C ALA A 7 3.59 10.38 -1.91
N PHE A 8 2.49 9.72 -2.31
CA PHE A 8 1.11 10.12 -1.98
C PHE A 8 0.60 9.51 -0.65
N CYS A 9 1.51 9.16 0.26
CA CYS A 9 1.14 8.67 1.59
C CYS A 9 0.91 9.80 2.63
N SER A 10 0.83 11.07 2.22
CA SER A 10 0.60 12.22 3.11
C SER A 10 -0.77 12.19 3.80
N VAL A 11 -0.98 12.97 4.86
CA VAL A 11 -2.28 13.00 5.55
C VAL A 11 -3.34 13.72 4.68
N GLU A 12 -2.90 14.72 3.92
CA GLU A 12 -3.70 15.57 3.04
C GLU A 12 -4.29 14.76 1.88
N PHE A 13 -3.48 13.92 1.23
CA PHE A 13 -3.95 13.04 0.16
C PHE A 13 -5.07 12.13 0.66
N TRP A 14 -4.89 11.54 1.84
CA TRP A 14 -5.87 10.67 2.46
C TRP A 14 -7.16 11.42 2.84
N ARG A 15 -7.05 12.66 3.29
CA ARG A 15 -8.20 13.53 3.55
C ARG A 15 -8.96 13.82 2.26
N GLY A 16 -8.25 14.10 1.17
CA GLY A 16 -8.81 14.34 -0.16
C GLY A 16 -9.56 13.12 -0.72
N ILE A 17 -8.91 11.96 -0.76
CA ILE A 17 -9.52 10.68 -1.19
C ILE A 17 -10.79 10.40 -0.40
N ARG A 18 -10.78 10.67 0.91
CA ARG A 18 -11.96 10.51 1.76
C ARG A 18 -13.08 11.48 1.42
N LYS A 19 -12.79 12.79 1.32
CA LYS A 19 -13.79 13.83 1.03
C LYS A 19 -14.51 13.54 -0.29
N LEU A 20 -13.76 13.04 -1.28
CA LEU A 20 -14.27 12.71 -2.60
C LEU A 20 -14.82 11.27 -2.72
N ARG A 21 -14.87 10.52 -1.61
CA ARG A 21 -15.35 9.13 -1.54
C ARG A 21 -14.66 8.18 -2.52
N TYR A 22 -13.40 8.49 -2.88
CA TYR A 22 -12.60 7.61 -3.71
C TYR A 22 -11.97 6.47 -2.89
N HIS A 23 -11.57 5.42 -3.61
CA HIS A 23 -10.77 4.32 -3.09
C HIS A 23 -9.39 4.38 -3.70
N ALA A 24 -8.35 4.20 -2.90
CA ALA A 24 -6.98 4.27 -3.37
C ALA A 24 -6.21 2.98 -3.10
N VAL A 25 -5.36 2.62 -4.06
CA VAL A 25 -4.33 1.60 -3.92
C VAL A 25 -2.98 2.30 -4.05
N VAL A 26 -2.19 2.29 -2.97
CA VAL A 26 -1.00 3.14 -2.84
C VAL A 26 0.22 2.29 -2.51
N GLY A 27 1.37 2.61 -3.12
CA GLY A 27 2.66 2.07 -2.71
C GLY A 27 3.01 2.45 -1.27
N VAL A 28 3.67 1.58 -0.52
CA VAL A 28 4.17 1.92 0.82
C VAL A 28 5.58 1.38 1.04
N ARG A 29 6.40 2.15 1.76
CA ARG A 29 7.75 1.72 2.15
C ARG A 29 7.68 0.57 3.15
N ARG A 30 8.64 -0.35 3.06
CA ARG A 30 8.74 -1.54 3.93
C ARG A 30 8.97 -1.21 5.40
N ASP A 31 9.60 -0.07 5.68
CA ASP A 31 10.00 0.40 7.01
C ASP A 31 8.91 1.23 7.70
N ARG A 32 7.74 1.39 7.07
CA ARG A 32 6.62 2.09 7.69
C ARG A 32 6.18 1.34 8.95
N LYS A 33 6.01 2.09 10.04
CA LYS A 33 5.57 1.54 11.32
C LYS A 33 4.05 1.38 11.39
N LEU A 34 3.64 0.32 12.06
CA LEU A 34 2.29 0.09 12.53
C LEU A 34 2.09 0.82 13.88
N VAL A 35 0.84 0.97 14.29
CA VAL A 35 0.50 1.57 15.60
C VAL A 35 1.08 0.75 16.77
N ASP A 36 1.30 -0.55 16.59
CA ASP A 36 1.89 -1.44 17.60
C ASP A 36 3.44 -1.43 17.61
N GLY A 37 4.06 -0.50 16.89
CA GLY A 37 5.52 -0.34 16.82
C GLY A 37 6.23 -1.28 15.83
N ARG A 38 5.55 -2.30 15.29
CA ARG A 38 6.13 -3.21 14.30
C ARG A 38 6.33 -2.53 12.95
N GLN A 39 7.32 -2.98 12.19
CA GLN A 39 7.51 -2.54 10.81
C GLN A 39 6.62 -3.33 9.85
N LEU A 40 6.20 -2.71 8.76
CA LEU A 40 5.41 -3.34 7.71
C LEU A 40 6.11 -4.58 7.11
N SER A 41 7.45 -4.62 7.12
CA SER A 41 8.23 -5.79 6.71
C SER A 41 8.10 -7.02 7.61
N SER A 42 7.71 -6.86 8.88
CA SER A 42 7.51 -8.00 9.80
C SER A 42 6.18 -8.73 9.57
N LEU A 43 5.36 -8.23 8.65
CA LEU A 43 4.08 -8.84 8.31
C LEU A 43 4.26 -10.11 7.49
N TYR A 44 3.61 -11.19 7.94
CA TYR A 44 3.66 -12.53 7.31
C TYR A 44 2.40 -12.87 6.51
N LYS A 45 1.24 -12.29 6.87
CA LYS A 45 -0.04 -12.50 6.17
C LYS A 45 -0.36 -11.39 5.18
N ARG A 46 -0.58 -11.74 3.92
CA ARG A 46 -1.03 -10.80 2.87
C ARG A 46 -2.53 -10.52 2.99
N GLY A 47 -2.96 -9.33 2.62
CA GLY A 47 -4.37 -8.89 2.66
C GLY A 47 -4.88 -8.60 4.07
N GLN A 48 -4.01 -8.62 5.08
CA GLN A 48 -4.42 -8.33 6.45
C GLN A 48 -4.68 -6.83 6.64
N GLN A 49 -5.55 -6.55 7.59
CA GLN A 49 -5.90 -5.20 7.99
C GLN A 49 -5.00 -4.73 9.13
N VAL A 50 -4.41 -3.56 8.98
CA VAL A 50 -3.50 -2.97 9.97
C VAL A 50 -3.80 -1.49 10.16
N ARG A 51 -3.32 -0.91 11.27
CA ARG A 51 -3.28 0.54 11.46
C ARG A 51 -1.84 0.99 11.31
N LEU A 52 -1.62 1.98 10.43
CA LEU A 52 -0.32 2.59 10.26
C LEU A 52 -0.13 3.72 11.27
N GLU A 53 1.09 3.87 11.77
CA GLU A 53 1.45 4.99 12.62
C GLU A 53 1.21 6.33 11.87
N GLY A 54 0.61 7.29 12.58
CA GLY A 54 0.19 8.59 12.03
C GLY A 54 -1.04 8.53 11.10
N LYS A 55 -1.76 7.40 11.05
CA LYS A 55 -3.03 7.29 10.30
C LYS A 55 -4.16 6.78 11.20
N PRO A 56 -5.34 7.43 11.21
CA PRO A 56 -6.43 7.06 12.11
C PRO A 56 -7.19 5.82 11.66
N LYS A 57 -7.12 5.42 10.38
CA LYS A 57 -7.92 4.33 9.81
C LYS A 57 -7.14 3.04 9.60
N VAL A 58 -7.89 1.94 9.70
CA VAL A 58 -7.48 0.60 9.29
C VAL A 58 -7.38 0.53 7.77
N VAL A 59 -6.34 -0.12 7.28
CA VAL A 59 -6.02 -0.27 5.85
C VAL A 59 -5.64 -1.72 5.57
N SER A 60 -5.93 -2.22 4.37
CA SER A 60 -5.50 -3.56 3.97
C SER A 60 -4.14 -3.51 3.31
N ILE A 61 -3.21 -4.34 3.78
CA ILE A 61 -1.83 -4.40 3.27
C ILE A 61 -1.60 -5.72 2.56
N SER A 62 -0.94 -5.65 1.41
CA SER A 62 -0.41 -6.81 0.71
C SER A 62 0.96 -6.50 0.11
N TRP A 63 1.61 -7.51 -0.46
CA TRP A 63 2.87 -7.35 -1.17
C TRP A 63 3.00 -8.33 -2.31
N PHE A 64 3.85 -7.96 -3.26
CA PHE A 64 4.24 -8.77 -4.40
C PHE A 64 5.71 -8.55 -4.72
N TYR A 65 6.30 -9.51 -5.45
CA TYR A 65 7.67 -9.42 -5.93
C TYR A 65 7.65 -8.98 -7.40
N LEU A 66 8.56 -8.08 -7.73
CA LEU A 66 8.85 -7.68 -9.11
C LEU A 66 10.31 -7.91 -9.41
N LYS A 67 10.61 -8.42 -10.59
CA LYS A 67 11.97 -8.56 -11.08
C LYS A 67 12.37 -7.27 -11.80
N ARG A 68 13.47 -6.65 -11.38
CA ARG A 68 14.17 -5.56 -12.11
C ARG A 68 15.66 -5.87 -12.08
N ASP A 69 16.32 -5.72 -13.23
CA ASP A 69 17.77 -5.91 -13.36
C ASP A 69 18.25 -7.25 -12.77
N GLY A 70 17.51 -8.32 -13.06
CA GLY A 70 17.77 -9.65 -12.53
C GLY A 70 17.39 -9.88 -11.05
N LYS A 71 17.10 -8.83 -10.27
CA LYS A 71 16.84 -8.91 -8.83
C LYS A 71 15.35 -8.82 -8.50
N TRP A 72 14.89 -9.67 -7.59
CA TRP A 72 13.54 -9.61 -7.04
C TRP A 72 13.45 -8.54 -5.94
N LYS A 73 12.56 -7.56 -6.14
CA LYS A 73 12.25 -6.53 -5.13
C LYS A 73 10.84 -6.76 -4.58
N LYS A 74 10.73 -6.88 -3.25
CA LYS A 74 9.45 -6.95 -2.54
C LYS A 74 8.84 -5.55 -2.47
N ARG A 75 7.62 -5.40 -2.99
CA ARG A 75 6.87 -4.13 -2.97
C ARG A 75 5.63 -4.29 -2.12
N PHE A 76 5.45 -3.38 -1.18
CA PHE A 76 4.27 -3.32 -0.35
C PHE A 76 3.25 -2.36 -0.95
N VAL A 77 2.00 -2.75 -0.83
CA VAL A 77 0.87 -2.03 -1.37
C VAL A 77 -0.24 -2.00 -0.34
N LEU A 78 -0.88 -0.86 -0.25
CA LEU A 78 -1.96 -0.57 0.64
C LEU A 78 -3.25 -0.40 -0.16
N SER A 79 -4.37 -0.81 0.42
CA SER A 79 -5.72 -0.43 -0.02
C SER A 79 -6.47 0.28 1.11
N THR A 80 -7.21 1.33 0.74
CA THR A 80 -8.14 2.03 1.64
C THR A 80 -9.41 1.24 1.95
N LEU A 81 -9.64 0.13 1.24
CA LEU A 81 -10.77 -0.77 1.43
C LEU A 81 -10.33 -2.16 1.92
N PRO A 82 -11.20 -2.86 2.68
CA PRO A 82 -11.03 -4.30 2.90
C PRO A 82 -11.11 -5.03 1.56
N MET A 83 -9.99 -5.60 1.11
CA MET A 83 -9.91 -6.32 -0.17
C MET A 83 -9.08 -7.58 -0.03
N LYS A 84 -9.37 -8.59 -0.86
CA LYS A 84 -8.56 -9.81 -0.96
C LYS A 84 -7.13 -9.46 -1.38
N ALA A 85 -6.15 -10.17 -0.83
CA ALA A 85 -4.74 -9.97 -1.14
C ALA A 85 -4.43 -10.04 -2.65
N SER A 86 -5.08 -10.97 -3.36
CA SER A 86 -4.95 -11.13 -4.81
C SER A 86 -5.38 -9.87 -5.57
N THR A 87 -6.51 -9.27 -5.19
CA THR A 87 -7.02 -8.04 -5.80
C THR A 87 -6.11 -6.84 -5.53
N ILE A 88 -5.62 -6.69 -4.30
CA ILE A 88 -4.66 -5.62 -3.96
C ILE A 88 -3.37 -5.79 -4.77
N ASN A 89 -2.86 -7.02 -4.89
CA ASN A 89 -1.66 -7.31 -5.68
C ASN A 89 -1.87 -7.04 -7.17
N TRP A 90 -3.04 -7.36 -7.72
CA TRP A 90 -3.38 -7.10 -9.12
C TRP A 90 -3.37 -5.62 -9.44
N TRP A 91 -4.01 -4.79 -8.61
CA TRP A 91 -3.96 -3.33 -8.73
C TRP A 91 -2.56 -2.76 -8.49
N GLY A 92 -1.84 -3.29 -7.49
CA GLY A 92 -0.47 -2.88 -7.20
C GLY A 92 0.49 -3.12 -8.37
N LYS A 93 0.37 -4.25 -9.06
CA LYS A 93 1.14 -4.55 -10.28
C LYS A 93 0.78 -3.61 -11.43
N ARG A 94 -0.50 -3.31 -11.63
CA ARG A 94 -0.98 -2.39 -12.69
C ARG A 94 -0.58 -0.93 -12.46
N ARG A 95 -0.40 -0.53 -11.21
CA ARG A 95 0.15 0.79 -10.85
C ARG A 95 1.64 0.88 -11.16
N TRP A 96 2.38 -0.21 -11.03
CA TRP A 96 3.85 -0.22 -11.08
C TRP A 96 4.48 0.49 -12.30
N PRO A 97 3.92 0.42 -13.52
CA PRO A 97 4.44 1.19 -14.66
C PRO A 97 4.58 2.70 -14.40
N ILE A 98 3.83 3.27 -13.45
CA ILE A 98 3.91 4.69 -13.07
C ILE A 98 5.20 5.01 -12.28
N GLU A 99 5.81 4.03 -11.60
CA GLU A 99 7.09 4.17 -10.87
C GLU A 99 8.33 3.84 -11.74
N GLY A 100 8.17 3.74 -13.06
CA GLY A 100 9.23 3.28 -13.94
C GLY A 100 9.06 3.77 -15.36
N TRP A 101 9.54 4.98 -15.59
CA TRP A 101 10.38 5.27 -16.74
C TRP A 101 11.84 5.17 -16.29
#